data_AF-A0A6J4N9K5-F1
#
_entry.id   AF-A0A6J4N9K5-F1
#
_cell.length_a   1.000
_cell.length_b   1.000
_cell.length_c   1.000
_cell.angle_alpha   90.00
_cell.angle_beta   90.00
_cell.angle_gamma   90.00
#
_symmetry.space_group_name_H-M   'P 1'
#
loop_
_entity.id
_entity.type
_entity.pdbx_description
1 polymer ?
#
loop_
_entity_poly.entity_id
_entity_poly.type
_entity_poly.pdbx_seq_one_letter_code
_entity_poly.pdbx_strand_id
1 'polypeptide(L)'
;MAHAIDGRSVLFRTTPHSVVGTYGRGTVLCFETGRLDDEQAVGWSVVVRGRADVVDDAGELARIADAVPHPTRGLVRTLVVRIPWTEVTGRTFVAPVDPGSAGP
;
A
#
# COMPACT_ATOMS: atom_id res chain seq x y z
N MET A 1 -1.68 -0.86 -5.49
CA MET A 1 -2.95 -1.00 -4.74
C MET A 1 -3.28 0.36 -4.16
N ALA A 2 -4.54 0.81 -4.25
CA ALA A 2 -4.93 2.07 -3.63
C ALA A 2 -4.87 1.92 -2.10
N HIS A 3 -4.31 2.93 -1.44
CA HIS A 3 -4.08 2.95 0.00
C HIS A 3 -4.31 4.37 0.55
N ALA A 4 -4.43 4.48 1.87
CA ALA A 4 -4.49 5.74 2.59
C ALA A 4 -3.64 5.68 3.85
N ILE A 5 -3.41 6.85 4.44
CA ILE A 5 -2.72 7.01 5.71
C ILE A 5 -3.73 7.50 6.76
N ASP A 6 -3.74 6.84 7.92
CA ASP A 6 -4.52 7.24 9.10
C ASP A 6 -3.61 7.21 10.33
N GLY A 7 -3.27 8.40 10.84
CA GLY A 7 -2.28 8.54 11.90
C GLY A 7 -0.95 7.89 11.54
N ARG A 8 -0.53 6.90 12.34
CA ARG A 8 0.68 6.11 12.11
C ARG A 8 0.41 4.75 11.45
N SER A 9 -0.59 4.67 10.58
CA SER A 9 -0.94 3.43 9.89
C SER A 9 -1.17 3.61 8.40
N VAL A 10 -0.78 2.59 7.62
CA VAL A 10 -1.24 2.42 6.23
C VAL A 10 -2.54 1.61 6.25
N LEU A 11 -3.52 2.07 5.49
CA LEU A 11 -4.80 1.39 5.28
C LEU A 11 -4.97 1.01 3.82
N PHE A 12 -5.42 -0.20 3.53
CA PHE A 12 -5.80 -0.61 2.18
C PHE A 12 -6.88 -1.68 2.20
N ARG A 13 -7.55 -1.86 1.06
CA ARG A 13 -8.56 -2.92 0.89
C ARG A 13 -7.99 -4.12 0.15
N THR A 14 -8.35 -5.31 0.60
CA THR A 14 -8.07 -6.57 -0.10
C THR A 14 -9.25 -7.53 -0.05
N THR A 15 -9.14 -8.69 -0.71
CA THR A 15 -10.13 -9.78 -0.63
C THR A 15 -9.72 -10.79 0.46
N PRO A 16 -10.67 -11.48 1.10
CA PRO A 16 -10.37 -12.58 2.02
C PRO A 16 -9.56 -13.72 1.41
N HIS A 17 -9.65 -13.91 0.09
CA HIS A 17 -8.95 -14.97 -0.64
C HIS A 17 -7.54 -14.58 -1.09
N SER A 18 -7.12 -13.33 -0.89
CA SER A 18 -5.74 -12.91 -1.17
C SER A 18 -4.78 -13.49 -0.13
N VAL A 19 -3.50 -13.63 -0.47
CA VAL A 19 -2.46 -14.07 0.49
C VAL A 19 -2.47 -13.22 1.76
N VAL A 20 -2.64 -11.89 1.61
CA VAL A 20 -2.76 -10.97 2.75
C VAL A 20 -4.05 -11.19 3.53
N GLY A 21 -5.18 -11.42 2.86
CA GLY A 21 -6.47 -11.69 3.51
C GLY A 21 -6.45 -13.00 4.32
N THR A 22 -5.79 -14.03 3.79
CA THR A 22 -5.72 -15.35 4.43
C THR A 22 -4.70 -15.41 5.56
N TYR A 23 -3.52 -14.79 5.38
CA TYR A 23 -2.37 -14.99 6.27
C TYR A 23 -1.81 -13.71 6.89
N GLY A 24 -2.33 -12.54 6.51
CA GLY A 24 -1.79 -11.24 6.94
C GLY A 24 -2.20 -10.83 8.35
N ARG A 25 -3.26 -11.42 8.91
CA ARG A 25 -3.77 -11.04 10.24
C ARG A 25 -2.76 -11.38 11.32
N GLY A 26 -2.38 -10.38 12.13
CA GLY A 26 -1.47 -10.54 13.25
C GLY A 26 -0.04 -10.86 12.84
N THR A 27 0.33 -10.76 11.56
CA THR A 27 1.69 -10.98 11.06
C THR A 27 2.39 -9.67 10.72
N VAL A 28 3.71 -9.70 10.59
CA VAL A 28 4.48 -8.53 10.17
C VAL A 28 4.43 -8.44 8.65
N LEU A 29 3.87 -7.34 8.15
CA LEU A 29 3.81 -7.03 6.73
C LEU A 29 4.77 -5.88 6.39
N CYS A 30 5.28 -5.91 5.17
CA CYS A 30 5.91 -4.77 4.54
C CYS A 30 4.98 -4.23 3.46
N PHE A 31 4.77 -2.92 3.44
CA PHE A 31 4.05 -2.23 2.39
C PHE A 31 5.01 -1.27 1.68
N GLU A 32 4.98 -1.27 0.35
CA GLU A 32 5.86 -0.45 -0.48
C GLU A 32 5.02 0.42 -1.41
N THR A 33 5.48 1.66 -1.58
CA THR A 33 4.95 2.58 -2.57
C THR A 33 6.08 3.45 -3.11
N GLY A 34 5.99 3.81 -4.38
CA GLY A 34 7.02 4.58 -5.06
C GLY A 34 6.47 5.21 -6.32
N ARG A 35 7.31 6.06 -6.90
CA ARG A 35 7.09 6.64 -8.23
C ARG A 35 8.41 6.65 -8.97
N LEU A 36 8.37 6.32 -10.26
CA LEU A 36 9.42 6.62 -11.21
C LEU A 36 8.92 7.72 -12.14
N ASP A 37 9.80 8.68 -12.41
CA ASP A 37 9.66 9.68 -13.45
C ASP A 37 10.45 9.22 -14.66
N ASP A 38 9.77 8.73 -15.69
CA ASP A 38 10.43 8.14 -16.86
C ASP A 38 11.18 9.18 -17.70
N GLU A 39 10.68 10.43 -17.73
CA GLU A 39 11.32 11.53 -18.48
C GLU A 39 12.64 11.96 -17.84
N GLN A 40 12.67 12.00 -16.51
CA GLN A 40 13.83 12.45 -15.75
C GLN A 40 14.73 11.30 -15.27
N ALA A 41 14.29 10.05 -15.48
CA ALA A 41 14.91 8.86 -14.92
C ALA A 41 15.17 8.98 -13.41
N VAL A 42 14.32 9.67 -12.65
CA VAL A 42 14.43 9.79 -11.19
C VAL A 42 13.24 9.16 -10.52
N GLY A 43 13.49 8.41 -9.45
CA GLY A 43 12.46 7.72 -8.71
C GLY A 43 12.66 7.83 -7.21
N TRP A 44 11.60 7.49 -6.50
CA TRP A 44 11.64 7.27 -5.06
C TRP A 44 10.82 6.04 -4.71
N SER A 45 11.17 5.44 -3.58
CA SER A 45 10.35 4.41 -2.95
C SER A 45 10.36 4.57 -1.44
N VAL A 46 9.27 4.14 -0.82
CA VAL A 46 9.06 4.10 0.62
C VAL A 46 8.59 2.70 0.98
N VAL A 47 9.23 2.11 1.99
CA VAL A 47 8.82 0.83 2.58
C VAL A 47 8.44 1.08 4.03
N VAL A 48 7.26 0.63 4.42
CA VAL A 48 6.84 0.60 5.82
C VAL A 48 6.75 -0.83 6.30
N ARG A 49 7.06 -1.06 7.57
CA ARG A 49 6.94 -2.37 8.22
C ARG A 49 6.16 -2.24 9.51
N GLY A 50 5.25 -3.18 9.73
CA GLY A 50 4.39 -3.18 10.92
C GLY A 50 3.63 -4.48 11.08
N ARG A 51 3.11 -4.73 12.29
CA ARG A 51 2.25 -5.89 12.55
C ARG A 51 0.83 -5.55 12.13
N ALA A 52 0.37 -6.17 11.05
CA ALA A 52 -0.90 -5.86 10.43
C ALA A 52 -2.07 -6.54 11.15
N ASP A 53 -3.24 -5.91 11.07
CA ASP A 53 -4.50 -6.55 11.45
C ASP A 53 -5.60 -6.17 10.45
N VAL A 54 -6.66 -6.97 10.44
CA VAL A 54 -7.90 -6.63 9.74
C VAL A 54 -8.69 -5.69 10.66
N VAL A 55 -9.25 -4.61 10.11
CA VAL A 55 -10.15 -3.75 10.87
C VAL A 55 -11.55 -4.36 10.86
N ASP A 56 -11.94 -4.92 11.99
CA ASP A 56 -13.22 -5.61 12.21
C ASP A 56 -14.18 -4.84 13.16
N ASP A 57 -13.71 -3.79 13.84
CA ASP A 57 -14.57 -2.89 14.61
C ASP A 57 -15.41 -1.99 13.69
N ALA A 58 -16.72 -2.00 13.89
CA ALA A 58 -17.66 -1.26 13.05
C ALA A 58 -17.54 0.26 13.22
N GLY A 59 -17.23 0.75 14.43
CA GLY A 59 -17.03 2.17 14.69
C GLY A 59 -15.77 2.69 13.99
N GLU A 60 -14.69 1.91 14.03
CA GLU A 60 -13.45 2.21 13.33
C GLU A 60 -13.65 2.19 11.81
N LEU A 61 -14.34 1.17 11.27
CA LEU A 61 -14.66 1.09 9.85
C LEU A 61 -15.46 2.30 9.37
N ALA A 62 -16.43 2.76 10.16
CA ALA A 62 -17.19 3.98 9.85
C ALA A 62 -16.30 5.23 9.86
N ARG A 63 -15.41 5.36 10.86
CA ARG A 63 -14.47 6.49 10.97
C ARG A 63 -13.52 6.59 9.78
N ILE A 64 -13.04 5.45 9.26
CA ILE A 64 -12.05 5.42 8.18
C ILE A 64 -12.67 5.26 6.78
N ALA A 65 -13.99 5.16 6.66
CA ALA A 65 -14.68 4.84 5.41
C ALA A 65 -14.32 5.79 4.26
N ASP A 66 -14.24 7.09 4.55
CA ASP A 66 -13.93 8.13 3.56
C ASP A 66 -12.44 8.19 3.21
N ALA A 67 -11.58 7.81 4.15
CA ALA A 67 -10.13 7.81 3.95
C ALA A 67 -9.67 6.62 3.11
N VAL A 68 -10.21 5.42 3.38
CA VAL A 68 -9.74 4.19 2.72
C VAL A 68 -10.29 4.12 1.29
N PRO A 69 -9.42 4.02 0.26
CA PRO A 69 -9.88 4.03 -1.12
C PRO A 69 -10.89 2.93 -1.42
N HIS A 70 -11.96 3.32 -2.11
CA HIS A 70 -12.96 2.39 -2.60
C HIS A 70 -12.38 1.54 -3.73
N PRO A 71 -12.72 0.24 -3.80
CA PRO A 71 -12.27 -0.59 -4.89
C PRO A 71 -12.85 -0.08 -6.21
N THR A 72 -12.07 -0.20 -7.28
CA THR A 72 -12.57 0.01 -8.64
C THR A 72 -13.77 -0.90 -8.92
N ARG A 73 -14.72 -0.40 -9.72
CA ARG A 73 -15.96 -1.11 -10.06
C ARG A 73 -15.66 -2.54 -10.51
N GLY A 74 -16.38 -3.50 -9.92
CA GLY A 74 -16.26 -4.93 -10.22
C GLY A 74 -15.35 -5.74 -9.29
N LEU A 75 -14.57 -5.11 -8.40
CA LEU A 75 -13.72 -5.81 -7.45
C LEU A 75 -14.30 -5.74 -6.03
N VAL A 76 -14.74 -6.89 -5.51
CA VAL A 76 -15.24 -7.02 -4.13
C VAL A 76 -14.05 -7.17 -3.17
N ARG A 77 -13.51 -6.05 -2.69
CA ARG A 77 -12.45 -6.01 -1.66
C ARG A 77 -13.04 -5.54 -0.33
N THR A 78 -13.57 -6.50 0.43
CA THR A 78 -14.33 -6.23 1.67
C THR A 78 -13.45 -6.05 2.90
N LEU A 79 -12.24 -6.60 2.91
CA LEU A 79 -11.35 -6.49 4.07
C LEU A 79 -10.56 -5.19 4.01
N VAL A 80 -10.64 -4.40 5.09
CA VAL A 80 -9.72 -3.29 5.34
C VAL A 80 -8.58 -3.82 6.21
N VAL A 81 -7.34 -3.66 5.75
CA VAL A 81 -6.14 -4.03 6.48
C VAL A 81 -5.47 -2.75 6.99
N ARG A 82 -5.08 -2.75 8.27
CA ARG A 82 -4.30 -1.70 8.90
C ARG A 82 -2.89 -2.20 9.20
N ILE A 83 -1.89 -1.45 8.77
CA ILE A 83 -0.48 -1.66 9.13
C ILE A 83 -0.02 -0.48 9.98
N PRO A 84 -0.08 -0.55 11.32
CA PRO A 84 0.59 0.41 12.18
C PRO A 84 2.12 0.24 12.03
N TRP A 85 2.81 1.27 11.54
CA TRP A 85 4.23 1.12 11.22
C TRP A 85 5.12 1.31 12.46
N THR A 86 6.06 0.39 12.61
CA THR A 86 7.16 0.48 13.56
C THR A 86 8.44 0.99 12.90
N GLU A 87 8.55 0.81 11.59
CA GLU A 87 9.70 1.21 10.79
C GLU A 87 9.23 1.78 9.43
N VAL A 88 9.90 2.84 8.99
CA VAL A 88 9.69 3.47 7.69
C VAL A 88 11.06 3.77 7.10
N THR A 89 11.32 3.27 5.89
CA THR A 89 12.52 3.59 5.13
C THR A 89 12.12 4.21 3.80
N GLY A 90 12.95 5.13 3.31
CA GLY A 90 12.75 5.81 2.04
C GLY A 90 14.06 5.93 1.29
N ARG A 91 13.98 5.90 -0.04
CA ARG A 91 15.11 6.15 -0.92
C ARG A 91 14.69 6.98 -2.13
N THR A 92 15.62 7.80 -2.61
CA THR A 92 15.57 8.43 -3.93
C THR A 92 16.69 7.83 -4.77
N PHE A 93 16.45 7.65 -6.06
CA PHE A 93 17.41 7.04 -6.97
C PHE A 93 17.28 7.61 -8.38
N VAL A 94 18.36 7.49 -9.16
CA VAL A 94 18.35 7.69 -10.61
C VAL A 94 18.24 6.29 -11.23
N ALA A 95 17.26 6.08 -12.10
CA ALA A 95 17.10 4.85 -12.85
C ALA A 95 18.16 4.77 -13.96
N PRO A 96 18.66 3.57 -14.28
CA PRO A 96 19.47 3.38 -15.47
C PRO A 96 18.69 3.84 -16.70
N VAL A 97 19.30 4.66 -17.55
CA VAL A 97 18.75 4.93 -18.87
C VAL A 97 18.77 3.61 -19.63
N ASP A 98 17.62 3.15 -20.09
CA ASP A 98 17.54 1.96 -20.93
C ASP A 98 18.10 2.33 -22.32
N PRO A 99 19.23 1.76 -22.78
CA PRO A 99 19.79 2.10 -24.09
C PRO A 99 18.87 1.69 -25.26
N GLY A 100 17.79 0.93 -25.00
CA GLY A 100 16.75 0.58 -25.98
C GLY A 100 15.51 1.48 -26.01
N SER A 101 15.36 2.45 -25.10
CA SER A 101 14.19 3.34 -25.06
C SER A 101 14.30 4.57 -25.94
N ALA A 102 15.45 4.79 -26.58
CA ALA A 102 15.55 5.70 -27.72
C ALA A 102 14.89 5.01 -28.93
N GLY A 103 13.59 5.28 -29.13
CA GLY A 103 12.91 4.90 -30.37
C GLY A 103 13.56 5.52 -31.61
N PRO A 104 13.27 5.00 -32.81
CA PRO A 104 13.83 5.49 -34.08
C PRO A 104 13.41 6.93 -34.41
#